data_AF-A0A0G4H1Y2-F1
#
_entry.id   AF-A0A0G4H1Y2-F1
#
_cell.length_a   1.000
_cell.length_b   1.000
_cell.length_c   1.000
_cell.angle_alpha   90.00
_cell.angle_beta   90.00
_cell.angle_gamma   90.00
#
_symmetry.space_group_name_H-M   'P 1'
#
loop_
_entity.id
_entity.type
_entity.pdbx_description
1 polymer ?
#
loop_
_entity_poly.entity_id
_entity_poly.type
_entity_poly.pdbx_seq_one_letter_code
_entity_poly.pdbx_strand_id
1 'polypeptide(L)'
;MSSSSSGPPPGDAANEGGTPKQPPVSDCPASGERGDHLDVSMEQCDVVKERLREIKDELIAKEQAMGGTGDLTEPSAECMREILEFSLSGEFFRARRSTLCAAKGSVMALLFSGRFDQAFLRDQHGRIFLQIYPPVFKWLDGQLGLYVAEQTDKVALPPSRENDAPYWYWARLLLWDPATNWYPGPIGPPPPTQTQGHPHPPPPAPQLSHQQRDPEALSVELTSMIRRAKADKALQEARLDAIKPLLKTGDAKDDTLMAIEVSGATVTVTKGVAMSMGDDLSWANGFFKYDPSNVGVPVDYVQRIVDLVARTRMVGSSAAAACLFIAATSS
;
A
#
# COMPACT_ATOMS: atom_id res chain seq x y z
N MET A 1 0.73 -41.03 29.52
CA MET A 1 1.51 -41.85 28.56
C MET A 1 2.28 -40.86 27.70
N SER A 2 3.51 -40.54 28.11
CA SER A 2 4.75 -40.90 27.37
C SER A 2 4.85 -40.06 26.08
N SER A 3 5.76 -39.09 25.92
CA SER A 3 7.23 -39.10 26.07
C SER A 3 7.70 -37.63 26.03
N SER A 4 8.60 -37.10 26.87
CA SER A 4 10.04 -37.35 27.04
C SER A 4 10.90 -37.09 25.79
N SER A 5 11.95 -36.25 25.94
CA SER A 5 13.13 -36.03 25.06
C SER A 5 13.18 -34.62 24.46
N SER A 6 14.26 -33.84 24.45
CA SER A 6 15.56 -33.83 25.14
C SER A 6 16.19 -32.47 24.81
N GLY A 7 16.79 -31.80 25.80
CA GLY A 7 17.48 -30.52 25.60
C GLY A 7 18.92 -30.73 25.12
N PRO A 8 19.49 -29.79 24.34
CA PRO A 8 20.92 -29.80 24.03
C PRO A 8 21.76 -29.18 25.17
N PRO A 9 23.02 -29.61 25.33
CA PRO A 9 23.90 -29.21 26.44
C PRO A 9 24.60 -27.85 26.21
N PRO A 10 25.12 -27.22 27.27
CA PRO A 10 26.03 -26.08 27.18
C PRO A 10 27.47 -26.57 26.90
N GLY A 11 28.08 -26.07 25.83
CA GLY A 11 29.47 -26.33 25.49
C GLY A 11 30.34 -25.14 25.86
N ASP A 12 31.05 -25.26 26.98
CA ASP A 12 32.27 -24.51 27.28
C ASP A 12 33.43 -25.11 26.49
N ALA A 13 34.18 -24.28 25.77
CA ALA A 13 35.53 -24.61 25.30
C ALA A 13 36.38 -23.33 25.19
N ALA A 14 37.22 -23.14 26.21
CA ALA A 14 38.43 -22.35 26.11
C ALA A 14 39.38 -22.99 25.08
N ASN A 15 40.02 -22.21 24.20
CA ASN A 15 41.39 -22.54 23.81
C ASN A 15 42.18 -21.38 23.20
N GLU A 16 43.34 -21.15 23.82
CA GLU A 16 44.67 -20.86 23.27
C GLU A 16 44.90 -19.65 22.33
N GLY A 17 45.63 -18.68 22.90
CA GLY A 17 46.35 -17.66 22.16
C GLY A 17 47.52 -18.26 21.37
N GLY A 18 47.44 -18.14 20.05
CA GLY A 18 48.57 -18.30 19.14
C GLY A 18 49.08 -16.93 18.71
N THR A 19 50.32 -16.59 19.09
CA THR A 19 51.08 -15.47 18.51
C THR A 19 51.28 -15.72 17.01
N PRO A 20 50.86 -14.81 16.11
CA PRO A 20 51.11 -14.96 14.69
C PRO A 20 52.60 -14.78 14.38
N LYS A 21 53.19 -15.82 13.80
CA LYS A 21 54.56 -15.84 13.30
C LYS A 21 54.64 -14.94 12.06
N GLN A 22 55.39 -13.83 12.16
CA GLN A 22 55.60 -12.90 11.03
C GLN A 22 56.24 -13.63 9.84
N PRO A 23 55.64 -13.56 8.63
CA PRO A 23 56.27 -14.05 7.41
C PRO A 23 57.44 -13.15 6.99
N PRO A 24 58.40 -13.72 6.22
CA PRO A 24 59.61 -13.03 5.80
C PRO A 24 59.31 -11.83 4.90
N VAL A 25 60.04 -10.75 5.18
CA VAL A 25 60.04 -9.48 4.45
C VAL A 25 60.51 -9.76 3.02
N SER A 26 59.56 -9.87 2.11
CA SER A 26 59.79 -10.05 0.67
C SER A 26 59.97 -8.66 0.03
N ASP A 27 61.04 -8.53 -0.75
CA ASP A 27 61.43 -7.30 -1.45
C ASP A 27 60.27 -6.72 -2.27
N CYS A 28 60.02 -5.44 -2.06
CA CYS A 28 58.91 -4.67 -2.61
C CYS A 28 59.08 -4.42 -4.12
N PRO A 29 58.17 -4.91 -4.98
CA PRO A 29 58.09 -4.44 -6.36
C PRO A 29 57.59 -3.00 -6.43
N ALA A 30 58.22 -2.22 -7.30
CA ALA A 30 58.07 -0.78 -7.45
C ALA A 30 56.70 -0.36 -8.04
N SER A 31 55.89 0.31 -7.21
CA SER A 31 55.25 1.61 -7.49
C SER A 31 54.64 1.87 -8.89
N GLY A 32 53.75 1.00 -9.37
CA GLY A 32 52.99 1.20 -10.63
C GLY A 32 51.45 1.26 -10.52
N GLU A 33 50.85 0.87 -9.38
CA GLU A 33 49.40 0.56 -9.29
C GLU A 33 48.51 1.68 -8.72
N ARG A 34 48.96 2.94 -8.76
CA ARG A 34 48.22 4.03 -8.08
C ARG A 34 46.97 4.54 -8.83
N GLY A 35 46.80 4.15 -10.10
CA GLY A 35 45.65 4.54 -10.93
C GLY A 35 44.40 3.67 -10.73
N ASP A 36 44.57 2.43 -10.25
CA ASP A 36 43.52 1.40 -10.32
C ASP A 36 42.33 1.67 -9.38
N HIS A 37 42.56 2.28 -8.22
CA HIS A 37 41.49 2.49 -7.22
C HIS A 37 40.42 3.51 -7.63
N LEU A 38 40.77 4.52 -8.44
CA LEU A 38 39.80 5.51 -8.91
C LEU A 38 38.89 4.92 -9.98
N ASP A 39 39.47 4.16 -10.92
CA ASP A 39 38.72 3.46 -11.96
C ASP A 39 37.75 2.45 -11.34
N VAL A 40 38.20 1.64 -10.36
CA VAL A 40 37.33 0.71 -9.61
C VAL A 40 36.19 1.44 -8.88
N SER A 41 36.45 2.63 -8.31
CA SER A 41 35.41 3.40 -7.62
C SER A 41 34.37 3.97 -8.58
N MET A 42 34.79 4.42 -9.77
CA MET A 42 33.89 4.87 -10.83
C MET A 42 33.01 3.72 -11.34
N GLU A 43 33.60 2.54 -11.57
CA GLU A 43 32.86 1.33 -11.93
C GLU A 43 31.83 0.95 -10.86
N GLN A 44 32.18 1.03 -9.57
CA GLN A 44 31.24 0.78 -8.48
C GLN A 44 30.07 1.77 -8.47
N CYS A 45 30.33 3.06 -8.70
CA CYS A 45 29.27 4.07 -8.81
C CYS A 45 28.31 3.77 -9.98
N ASP A 46 28.85 3.34 -11.13
CA ASP A 46 28.04 2.93 -12.27
C ASP A 46 27.19 1.70 -11.95
N VAL A 47 27.77 0.69 -11.29
CA VAL A 47 27.01 -0.49 -10.82
C VAL A 47 25.86 -0.07 -9.88
N VAL A 48 26.10 0.82 -8.92
CA VAL A 48 25.05 1.32 -8.01
C VAL A 48 23.94 2.04 -8.79
N LYS A 49 24.31 2.87 -9.76
CA LYS A 49 23.37 3.61 -10.61
C LYS A 49 22.50 2.67 -11.44
N GLU A 50 23.09 1.61 -12.01
CA GLU A 50 22.34 0.58 -12.73
C GLU A 50 21.37 -0.17 -11.81
N ARG A 51 21.80 -0.58 -10.60
CA ARG A 51 20.91 -1.24 -9.63
C ARG A 51 19.75 -0.36 -9.17
N LEU A 52 19.96 0.94 -8.99
CA LEU A 52 18.87 1.87 -8.65
C LEU A 52 17.89 2.03 -9.82
N ARG A 53 18.37 1.96 -11.06
CA ARG A 53 17.51 1.97 -12.25
C ARG A 53 16.68 0.69 -12.35
N GLU A 54 17.28 -0.47 -12.13
CA GLU A 54 16.57 -1.76 -12.09
C GLU A 54 15.44 -1.73 -11.04
N ILE A 55 15.70 -1.25 -9.82
CA ILE A 55 14.67 -1.11 -8.78
C ILE A 55 13.50 -0.23 -9.25
N LYS A 56 13.81 0.88 -9.92
CA LYS A 56 12.79 1.79 -10.46
C LYS A 56 11.98 1.11 -11.56
N ASP A 57 12.64 0.44 -12.49
CA ASP A 57 12.01 -0.21 -13.65
C ASP A 57 11.15 -1.40 -13.21
N GLU A 58 11.57 -2.16 -12.19
CA GLU A 58 10.77 -3.22 -11.57
C GLU A 58 9.46 -2.69 -10.98
N LEU A 59 9.48 -1.55 -10.28
CA LEU A 59 8.27 -0.91 -9.76
C LEU A 59 7.34 -0.44 -10.87
N ILE A 60 7.90 0.15 -11.93
CA ILE A 60 7.14 0.59 -13.11
C ILE A 60 6.49 -0.61 -13.79
N ALA A 61 7.23 -1.70 -14.00
CA ALA A 61 6.72 -2.92 -14.61
C ALA A 61 5.61 -3.55 -13.76
N LYS A 62 5.77 -3.61 -12.42
CA LYS A 62 4.75 -4.14 -11.51
C LYS A 62 3.48 -3.29 -11.55
N GLU A 63 3.60 -1.97 -11.62
CA GLU A 63 2.45 -1.08 -11.75
C GLU A 63 1.72 -1.26 -13.10
N GLN A 64 2.47 -1.27 -14.20
CA GLN A 64 1.91 -1.44 -15.54
C GLN A 64 1.23 -2.80 -15.71
N ALA A 65 1.77 -3.86 -15.08
CA ALA A 65 1.15 -5.18 -15.05
C ALA A 65 -0.23 -5.18 -14.35
N MET A 66 -0.50 -4.20 -13.48
CA MET A 66 -1.82 -3.99 -12.85
C MET A 66 -2.68 -2.93 -13.57
N GLY A 67 -2.28 -2.51 -14.78
CA GLY A 67 -2.99 -1.50 -15.57
C GLY A 67 -2.71 -0.06 -15.15
N GLY A 68 -1.67 0.18 -14.35
CA GLY A 68 -1.22 1.52 -14.02
C GLY A 68 -0.40 2.17 -15.15
N THR A 69 -0.21 3.49 -15.09
CA THR A 69 0.56 4.24 -16.09
C THR A 69 2.07 3.98 -16.04
N GLY A 70 2.61 3.62 -14.86
CA GLY A 70 4.06 3.56 -14.63
C GLY A 70 4.70 4.94 -14.44
N ASP A 71 3.91 6.00 -14.45
CA ASP A 71 4.40 7.35 -14.20
C ASP A 71 4.57 7.59 -12.69
N LEU A 72 5.82 7.72 -12.26
CA LEU A 72 6.18 7.98 -10.87
C LEU A 72 6.14 9.48 -10.52
N THR A 73 5.79 10.36 -11.46
CA THR A 73 5.67 11.80 -11.20
C THR A 73 4.46 12.12 -10.32
N GLU A 74 4.53 13.25 -9.62
CA GLU A 74 3.39 13.72 -8.82
C GLU A 74 2.21 14.07 -9.73
N PRO A 75 0.97 13.70 -9.37
CA PRO A 75 -0.21 14.03 -10.16
C PRO A 75 -0.35 15.54 -10.35
N SER A 76 -0.75 15.95 -11.55
CA SER A 76 -0.94 17.37 -11.84
C SER A 76 -2.03 17.99 -10.95
N ALA A 77 -1.90 19.28 -10.65
CA ALA A 77 -2.91 20.00 -9.88
C ALA A 77 -4.30 19.96 -10.55
N GLU A 78 -4.36 19.80 -11.87
CA GLU A 78 -5.60 19.62 -12.62
C GLU A 78 -6.24 18.26 -12.36
N CYS A 79 -5.45 17.18 -12.42
CA CYS A 79 -5.90 15.84 -12.06
C CYS A 79 -6.48 15.80 -10.65
N MET A 80 -5.82 16.46 -9.68
CA MET A 80 -6.30 16.50 -8.29
C MET A 80 -7.60 17.30 -8.09
N ARG A 81 -7.98 18.18 -9.03
CA ARG A 81 -9.26 18.90 -9.00
C ARG A 81 -10.44 18.09 -9.55
N GLU A 82 -10.15 16.98 -10.21
CA GLU A 82 -11.18 16.12 -10.81
C GLU A 82 -12.18 15.59 -9.77
N ILE A 83 -13.45 15.53 -10.17
CA ILE A 83 -14.52 14.87 -9.41
C ILE A 83 -14.68 13.48 -9.99
N LEU A 84 -14.40 12.47 -9.17
CA LEU A 84 -14.56 11.08 -9.53
C LEU A 84 -15.99 10.63 -9.22
N GLU A 85 -16.53 9.82 -10.13
CA GLU A 85 -17.86 9.24 -10.01
C GLU A 85 -17.76 7.74 -9.80
N PHE A 86 -18.46 7.26 -8.79
CA PHE A 86 -18.38 5.90 -8.30
C PHE A 86 -19.73 5.18 -8.38
N SER A 87 -19.67 3.87 -8.61
CA SER A 87 -20.70 2.91 -8.28
C SER A 87 -20.18 2.04 -7.14
N LEU A 88 -20.59 2.37 -5.92
CA LEU A 88 -20.21 1.67 -4.70
C LEU A 88 -21.19 0.52 -4.48
N SER A 89 -20.84 -0.68 -4.95
CA SER A 89 -21.73 -1.84 -4.91
C SER A 89 -23.16 -1.55 -5.41
N GLY A 90 -23.30 -0.70 -6.45
CA GLY A 90 -24.57 -0.28 -7.05
C GLY A 90 -25.05 1.12 -6.64
N GLU A 91 -24.51 1.69 -5.57
CA GLU A 91 -24.87 3.03 -5.11
C GLU A 91 -24.02 4.12 -5.77
N PHE A 92 -24.66 5.18 -6.28
CA PHE A 92 -23.95 6.32 -6.86
C PHE A 92 -23.27 7.18 -5.80
N PHE A 93 -22.02 7.55 -6.03
CA PHE A 93 -21.28 8.46 -5.16
C PHE A 93 -20.31 9.35 -5.97
N ARG A 94 -20.01 10.54 -5.47
CA ARG A 94 -19.05 11.46 -6.08
C ARG A 94 -18.11 11.98 -5.01
N ALA A 95 -16.81 12.03 -5.30
CA ALA A 95 -15.83 12.63 -4.43
C ALA A 95 -14.72 13.31 -5.24
N ARG A 96 -14.08 14.30 -4.63
CA ARG A 96 -12.97 15.02 -5.26
C ARG A 96 -11.68 14.22 -5.07
N ARG A 97 -10.90 14.06 -6.15
CA ARG A 97 -9.64 13.30 -6.10
C ARG A 97 -8.68 13.81 -5.03
N SER A 98 -8.52 15.13 -4.90
CA SER A 98 -7.69 15.73 -3.84
C SER A 98 -8.09 15.30 -2.43
N THR A 99 -9.38 15.11 -2.16
CA THR A 99 -9.86 14.67 -0.85
C THR A 99 -9.48 13.21 -0.59
N LEU A 100 -9.71 12.33 -1.57
CA LEU A 100 -9.37 10.91 -1.46
C LEU A 100 -7.86 10.67 -1.33
N CYS A 101 -7.03 11.57 -1.87
CA CYS A 101 -5.57 11.52 -1.77
C CYS A 101 -4.99 12.34 -0.61
N ALA A 102 -5.81 12.87 0.29
CA ALA A 102 -5.34 13.73 1.39
C ALA A 102 -4.41 12.98 2.37
N ALA A 103 -4.71 11.71 2.65
CA ALA A 103 -3.87 10.85 3.48
C ALA A 103 -2.69 10.30 2.66
N LYS A 104 -1.63 11.11 2.53
CA LYS A 104 -0.42 10.74 1.76
C LYS A 104 0.18 9.43 2.27
N GLY A 105 0.65 8.60 1.34
CA GLY A 105 1.21 7.28 1.65
C GLY A 105 0.18 6.19 1.96
N SER A 106 -1.11 6.52 2.02
CA SER A 106 -2.15 5.50 2.17
C SER A 106 -2.42 4.72 0.88
N VAL A 107 -2.99 3.52 1.02
CA VAL A 107 -3.55 2.74 -0.10
C VAL A 107 -4.57 3.56 -0.90
N MET A 108 -5.45 4.30 -0.21
CA MET A 108 -6.46 5.14 -0.83
C MET A 108 -5.85 6.26 -1.69
N ALA A 109 -4.79 6.90 -1.19
CA ALA A 109 -4.10 7.93 -1.96
C ALA A 109 -3.41 7.36 -3.21
N LEU A 110 -2.81 6.16 -3.13
CA LEU A 110 -2.26 5.49 -4.30
C LEU A 110 -3.36 5.12 -5.31
N LEU A 111 -4.44 4.52 -4.83
CA LEU A 111 -5.57 4.03 -5.63
C LEU A 111 -6.18 5.15 -6.47
N PHE A 112 -6.36 6.35 -5.89
CA PHE A 112 -6.97 7.50 -6.56
C PHE A 112 -5.97 8.55 -7.05
N SER A 113 -4.68 8.22 -7.13
CA SER A 113 -3.64 9.15 -7.61
C SER A 113 -3.77 9.56 -9.10
N GLY A 114 -4.64 8.89 -9.87
CA GLY A 114 -4.73 9.03 -11.33
C GLY A 114 -3.97 7.95 -12.08
N ARG A 115 -3.02 7.28 -11.42
CA ARG A 115 -2.16 6.26 -12.03
C ARG A 115 -2.92 5.00 -12.44
N PHE A 116 -4.02 4.68 -11.77
CA PHE A 116 -4.80 3.45 -11.96
C PHE A 116 -6.19 3.68 -12.55
N ASP A 117 -6.48 4.87 -13.08
CA ASP A 117 -7.83 5.23 -13.54
C ASP A 117 -8.41 4.31 -14.62
N GLN A 118 -7.54 3.69 -15.43
CA GLN A 118 -7.89 2.72 -16.47
C GLN A 118 -7.99 1.28 -15.95
N ALA A 119 -7.32 0.99 -14.84
CA ALA A 119 -7.31 -0.31 -14.19
C ALA A 119 -8.60 -0.61 -13.42
N PHE A 120 -9.40 0.40 -13.08
CA PHE A 120 -10.69 0.18 -12.43
C PHE A 120 -11.71 -0.49 -13.35
N LEU A 121 -12.55 -1.33 -12.74
CA LEU A 121 -13.83 -1.72 -13.31
C LEU A 121 -14.72 -0.48 -13.47
N ARG A 122 -15.50 -0.46 -14.54
CA ARG A 122 -16.49 0.59 -14.78
C ARG A 122 -17.85 -0.02 -15.01
N ASP A 123 -18.87 0.65 -14.50
CA ASP A 123 -20.25 0.26 -14.74
C ASP A 123 -20.74 0.72 -16.12
N GLN A 124 -22.01 0.41 -16.43
CA GLN A 124 -22.64 0.80 -17.70
C GLN A 124 -22.72 2.32 -17.94
N HIS A 125 -22.52 3.15 -16.91
CA HIS A 125 -22.49 4.60 -17.01
C HIS A 125 -21.06 5.16 -17.07
N GLY A 126 -20.05 4.30 -17.13
CA GLY A 126 -18.64 4.70 -17.15
C GLY A 126 -18.08 5.12 -15.79
N ARG A 127 -18.82 4.90 -14.69
CA ARG A 127 -18.42 5.25 -13.33
C ARG A 127 -17.47 4.20 -12.78
N ILE A 128 -16.53 4.59 -11.91
CA ILE A 128 -15.61 3.67 -11.25
C ILE A 128 -16.40 2.74 -10.33
N PHE A 129 -16.38 1.44 -10.60
CA PHE A 129 -17.02 0.44 -9.74
C PHE A 129 -16.07 0.03 -8.62
N LEU A 130 -16.52 0.12 -7.37
CA LEU A 130 -15.79 -0.38 -6.21
C LEU A 130 -16.68 -1.35 -5.42
N GLN A 131 -16.16 -2.55 -5.18
CA GLN A 131 -16.80 -3.55 -4.33
C GLN A 131 -16.52 -3.26 -2.84
N ILE A 132 -16.96 -2.09 -2.39
CA ILE A 132 -16.79 -1.62 -1.00
C ILE A 132 -18.16 -1.39 -0.40
N TYR A 133 -18.28 -1.61 0.92
CA TYR A 133 -19.50 -1.30 1.64
C TYR A 133 -19.77 0.22 1.63
N PRO A 134 -20.86 0.70 0.99
CA PRO A 134 -21.01 2.13 0.69
C PRO A 134 -21.00 3.07 1.91
N PRO A 135 -21.66 2.73 3.05
CA PRO A 135 -21.62 3.57 4.24
C PRO A 135 -20.19 3.86 4.75
N VAL A 136 -19.26 2.91 4.59
CA VAL A 136 -17.87 3.07 5.05
C VAL A 136 -17.12 4.04 4.15
N PHE A 137 -17.23 3.88 2.83
CA PHE A 137 -16.53 4.74 1.88
C PHE A 137 -17.00 6.20 2.00
N LYS A 138 -18.31 6.42 2.13
CA LYS A 138 -18.89 7.76 2.35
C LYS A 138 -18.40 8.39 3.65
N TRP A 139 -18.32 7.59 4.72
CA TRP A 139 -17.77 8.06 5.98
C TRP A 139 -16.29 8.43 5.85
N LEU A 140 -15.48 7.61 5.18
CA LEU A 140 -14.07 7.89 4.94
C LEU A 140 -13.87 9.19 4.17
N ASP A 141 -14.60 9.38 3.07
CA ASP A 141 -14.57 10.64 2.31
C ASP A 141 -14.94 11.84 3.19
N GLY A 142 -15.99 11.73 4.01
CA GLY A 142 -16.36 12.77 4.97
C GLY A 142 -15.25 13.09 5.98
N GLN A 143 -14.59 12.07 6.55
CA GLN A 143 -13.47 12.28 7.47
C GLN A 143 -12.25 12.89 6.78
N LEU A 144 -11.93 12.46 5.55
CA LEU A 144 -10.86 13.06 4.76
C LEU A 144 -11.18 14.52 4.40
N GLY A 145 -12.45 14.85 4.16
CA GLY A 145 -12.90 16.22 3.98
C GLY A 145 -12.64 17.10 5.21
N LEU A 146 -12.94 16.59 6.41
CA LEU A 146 -12.62 17.27 7.67
C LEU A 146 -11.10 17.43 7.86
N TYR A 147 -10.33 16.41 7.49
CA TYR A 147 -8.87 16.44 7.57
C TYR A 147 -8.26 17.51 6.64
N VAL A 148 -8.73 17.57 5.39
CA VAL A 148 -8.32 18.61 4.41
C VAL A 148 -8.71 20.01 4.87
N ALA A 149 -9.85 20.14 5.56
CA ALA A 149 -10.30 21.40 6.14
C ALA A 149 -9.61 21.76 7.47
N GLU A 150 -8.62 20.99 7.90
CA GLU A 150 -7.88 21.17 9.17
C GLU A 150 -8.81 21.15 10.40
N GLN A 151 -9.94 20.45 10.32
CA GLN A 151 -10.90 20.27 11.42
C GLN A 151 -10.62 19.01 12.25
N THR A 152 -9.74 18.14 11.77
CA THR A 152 -9.24 16.97 12.50
C THR A 152 -7.79 16.70 12.11
N ASP A 153 -6.97 16.33 13.10
CA ASP A 153 -5.56 16.01 12.86
C ASP A 153 -5.36 14.57 12.36
N LYS A 154 -6.35 13.71 12.57
CA LYS A 154 -6.24 12.29 12.26
C LYS A 154 -7.59 11.70 11.85
N VAL A 155 -7.58 10.96 10.75
CA VAL A 155 -8.69 10.09 10.38
C VAL A 155 -8.55 8.77 11.15
N ALA A 156 -9.45 8.55 12.11
CA ALA A 156 -9.52 7.32 12.89
C ALA A 156 -10.97 6.83 12.98
N LEU A 157 -11.15 5.51 13.08
CA LEU A 157 -12.46 4.92 13.32
C LEU A 157 -12.98 5.35 14.69
N PRO A 158 -14.24 5.83 14.80
CA PRO A 158 -14.83 6.11 16.09
C PRO A 158 -15.10 4.78 16.84
N PRO A 159 -15.08 4.79 18.20
CA PRO A 159 -15.32 3.58 19.00
C PRO A 159 -16.64 2.86 18.68
N SER A 160 -17.67 3.61 18.25
CA SER A 160 -18.97 3.06 17.87
C SER A 160 -18.93 2.18 16.61
N ARG A 161 -17.85 2.24 15.83
CA ARG A 161 -17.68 1.52 14.55
C ARG A 161 -16.50 0.56 14.58
N GLU A 162 -15.75 0.52 15.66
CA GLU A 162 -14.59 -0.36 15.81
C GLU A 162 -14.97 -1.84 15.77
N ASN A 163 -16.17 -2.17 16.26
CA ASN A 163 -16.75 -3.52 16.22
C ASN A 163 -17.57 -3.83 14.95
N ASP A 164 -17.75 -2.85 14.05
CA ASP A 164 -18.46 -3.09 12.78
C ASP A 164 -17.45 -3.58 11.73
N ALA A 165 -17.52 -4.88 11.40
CA ALA A 165 -16.52 -5.55 10.58
C ALA A 165 -16.25 -4.87 9.22
N PRO A 166 -17.26 -4.48 8.42
CA PRO A 166 -17.05 -3.65 7.23
C PRO A 166 -16.25 -2.36 7.51
N TYR A 167 -16.60 -1.60 8.54
CA TYR A 167 -15.91 -0.35 8.88
C TYR A 167 -14.46 -0.60 9.25
N TRP A 168 -14.24 -1.57 10.14
CA TRP A 168 -12.91 -1.94 10.59
C TRP A 168 -12.02 -2.36 9.42
N TYR A 169 -12.51 -3.26 8.56
CA TYR A 169 -11.73 -3.78 7.44
C TYR A 169 -11.40 -2.70 6.41
N TRP A 170 -12.41 -1.99 5.90
CA TRP A 170 -12.20 -1.04 4.81
C TRP A 170 -11.45 0.21 5.23
N ALA A 171 -11.74 0.76 6.41
CA ALA A 171 -11.00 1.91 6.91
C ALA A 171 -9.53 1.53 7.14
N ARG A 172 -9.28 0.35 7.72
CA ARG A 172 -7.92 -0.14 7.91
C ARG A 172 -7.21 -0.34 6.58
N LEU A 173 -7.82 -1.04 5.62
CA LEU A 173 -7.20 -1.29 4.30
C LEU A 173 -6.91 0.01 3.55
N LEU A 174 -7.89 0.91 3.45
CA LEU A 174 -7.78 2.12 2.64
C LEU A 174 -6.86 3.17 3.27
N LEU A 175 -6.89 3.32 4.59
CA LEU A 175 -6.01 4.26 5.30
C LEU A 175 -4.66 3.65 5.69
N TRP A 176 -4.41 2.38 5.36
CA TRP A 176 -3.15 1.73 5.67
C TRP A 176 -2.01 2.43 4.94
N ASP A 177 -1.01 2.86 5.71
CA ASP A 177 0.29 3.28 5.21
C ASP A 177 1.36 2.35 5.79
N PRO A 178 2.03 1.54 4.96
CA PRO A 178 3.07 0.63 5.43
C PRO A 178 4.24 1.34 6.10
N ALA A 179 4.45 2.65 5.86
CA ALA A 179 5.55 3.41 6.46
C ALA A 179 5.32 3.70 7.95
N THR A 180 4.06 3.84 8.37
CA THR A 180 3.71 4.26 9.73
C THR A 180 3.42 3.09 10.66
N ASN A 181 3.50 1.84 10.16
CA ASN A 181 3.18 0.60 10.88
C ASN A 181 2.03 0.84 11.87
N TRP A 182 0.83 1.04 11.31
CA TRP A 182 -0.40 1.30 12.06
C TRP A 182 -0.70 0.11 13.01
N TYR A 183 -0.04 0.10 14.15
CA TYR A 183 -0.45 -0.65 15.32
C TYR A 183 -1.52 0.21 16.00
N PRO A 184 -2.75 -0.31 16.21
CA PRO A 184 -3.75 0.32 17.07
C PRO A 184 -3.35 0.18 18.54
N GLY A 185 -2.12 0.56 18.88
CA GLY A 185 -1.71 0.86 20.24
C GLY A 185 -1.94 2.35 20.52
N PRO A 186 -2.03 2.77 21.79
CA PRO A 186 -2.02 4.17 22.16
C PRO A 186 -0.67 4.77 21.75
N ILE A 187 -0.64 5.38 20.56
CA ILE A 187 0.52 6.11 20.06
C ILE A 187 0.65 7.35 20.95
N GLY A 188 1.80 7.46 21.61
CA GLY A 188 2.20 8.65 22.32
C GLY A 188 2.17 9.89 21.42
N PRO A 189 2.28 11.09 22.01
CA PRO A 189 2.19 12.34 21.27
C PRO A 189 3.11 12.32 20.05
N PRO A 190 2.66 12.86 18.90
CA PRO A 190 3.44 12.87 17.68
C PRO A 190 4.80 13.55 17.94
N PRO A 191 5.89 13.08 17.31
CA PRO A 191 7.12 13.87 17.30
C PRO A 191 6.76 15.25 16.72
N PRO A 192 7.23 16.35 17.33
CA PRO A 192 6.86 17.69 16.94
C PRO A 192 7.19 17.89 15.47
N THR A 193 6.13 18.03 14.67
CA THR A 193 6.23 18.51 13.29
C THR A 193 6.82 19.91 13.39
N GLN A 194 8.00 20.12 12.82
CA GLN A 194 8.60 21.45 12.70
C GLN A 194 7.75 22.27 11.72
N THR A 195 6.67 22.85 12.23
CA THR A 195 5.92 23.90 11.54
C THR A 195 6.67 25.20 11.75
N GLN A 196 7.71 25.43 10.94
CA GLN A 196 8.26 26.77 10.77
C GLN A 196 7.28 27.60 9.93
N GLY A 197 6.71 28.63 10.56
CA GLY A 197 5.78 29.56 9.93
C GLY A 197 5.92 30.97 10.51
N HIS A 198 7.13 31.52 10.50
CA HIS A 198 7.33 32.98 10.56
C HIS A 198 7.71 33.47 9.17
N PRO A 199 7.14 34.60 8.69
CA PRO A 199 7.57 35.21 7.43
C PRO A 199 8.97 35.80 7.63
N HIS A 200 9.98 34.97 7.39
CA HIS A 200 11.35 35.43 7.23
C HIS A 200 11.45 36.25 5.93
N PRO A 201 12.18 37.38 5.92
CA PRO A 201 12.54 38.05 4.68
C PRO A 201 13.22 37.05 3.74
N PRO A 202 13.04 37.19 2.41
CA PRO A 202 13.56 36.24 1.44
C PRO A 202 15.06 36.04 1.71
N PRO A 203 15.49 34.79 2.00
CA PRO A 203 16.90 34.53 2.18
C PRO A 203 17.64 34.95 0.90
N PRO A 204 18.80 35.62 1.01
CA PRO A 204 19.62 35.90 -0.16
C PRO A 204 19.83 34.59 -0.91
N ALA A 205 19.61 34.63 -2.22
CA ALA A 205 19.71 33.45 -3.09
C ALA A 205 20.97 32.66 -2.69
N PRO A 206 20.86 31.37 -2.35
CA PRO A 206 22.01 30.58 -1.94
C PRO A 206 22.99 30.62 -3.11
N GLN A 207 24.06 31.40 -2.93
CA GLN A 207 25.21 31.33 -3.79
C GLN A 207 25.67 29.88 -3.66
N LEU A 208 25.46 29.11 -4.73
CA LEU A 208 26.00 27.77 -4.92
C LEU A 208 27.53 27.90 -4.98
N SER A 209 28.16 28.23 -3.86
CA SER A 209 29.56 27.99 -3.67
C SER A 209 29.73 26.49 -3.89
N HIS A 210 30.49 26.13 -4.93
CA HIS A 210 31.00 24.79 -5.15
C HIS A 210 31.97 24.46 -4.01
N GLN A 211 31.42 24.29 -2.81
CA GLN A 211 32.15 23.78 -1.68
C GLN A 211 32.37 22.30 -2.00
N GLN A 212 33.60 21.97 -2.36
CA GLN A 212 34.07 20.61 -2.58
C GLN A 212 33.60 19.75 -1.41
N ARG A 213 32.57 18.94 -1.62
CA ARG A 213 32.11 18.01 -0.59
C ARG A 213 33.17 16.93 -0.47
N ASP A 214 33.50 16.61 0.76
CA ASP A 214 34.38 15.50 1.10
C ASP A 214 33.82 14.19 0.49
N PRO A 215 34.61 13.44 -0.31
CA PRO A 215 34.17 12.18 -0.91
C PRO A 215 33.70 11.15 0.12
N GLU A 216 34.26 11.16 1.34
CA GLU A 216 33.81 10.24 2.41
C GLU A 216 32.36 10.53 2.81
N ALA A 217 32.00 11.81 2.95
CA ALA A 217 30.63 12.23 3.25
C ALA A 217 29.64 11.81 2.15
N LEU A 218 30.04 11.92 0.87
CA LEU A 218 29.22 11.48 -0.26
C LEU A 218 28.98 9.96 -0.24
N SER A 219 29.96 9.16 0.17
CA SER A 219 29.81 7.69 0.26
C SER A 219 28.78 7.27 1.32
N VAL A 220 28.78 7.96 2.48
CA VAL A 220 27.82 7.75 3.56
C VAL A 220 26.41 8.19 3.13
N GLU A 221 26.32 9.35 2.46
CA GLU A 221 25.07 9.86 1.89
C GLU A 221 24.48 8.88 0.85
N LEU A 222 25.31 8.37 -0.08
CA LEU A 222 24.90 7.39 -1.08
C LEU A 222 24.40 6.09 -0.44
N THR A 223 25.11 5.57 0.55
CA THR A 223 24.68 4.37 1.29
C THR A 223 23.32 4.59 1.97
N SER A 224 23.11 5.76 2.55
CA SER A 224 21.81 6.15 3.13
C SER A 224 20.70 6.24 2.07
N MET A 225 20.99 6.82 0.90
CA MET A 225 20.04 6.88 -0.23
C MET A 225 19.67 5.48 -0.74
N ILE A 226 20.63 4.56 -0.87
CA ILE A 226 20.36 3.18 -1.31
C ILE A 226 19.44 2.47 -0.31
N ARG A 227 19.68 2.62 1.00
CA ARG A 227 18.82 2.03 2.03
C ARG A 227 17.40 2.58 1.96
N ARG A 228 17.25 3.91 1.80
CA ARG A 228 15.95 4.56 1.63
C ARG A 228 15.24 4.08 0.38
N ALA A 229 15.90 4.04 -0.77
CA ALA A 229 15.33 3.55 -2.02
C ALA A 229 14.80 2.11 -1.91
N LYS A 230 15.54 1.22 -1.22
CA LYS A 230 15.08 -0.15 -0.96
C LYS A 230 13.87 -0.20 -0.03
N ALA A 231 13.84 0.63 1.02
CA ALA A 231 12.69 0.73 1.91
C ALA A 231 11.47 1.28 1.15
N ASP A 232 11.62 2.36 0.39
CA ASP A 232 10.55 2.98 -0.41
C ASP A 232 10.00 2.00 -1.45
N LYS A 233 10.87 1.19 -2.07
CA LYS A 233 10.44 0.08 -2.95
C LYS A 233 9.53 -0.88 -2.22
N ALA A 234 9.95 -1.39 -1.05
CA ALA A 234 9.16 -2.35 -0.29
C ALA A 234 7.82 -1.76 0.18
N LEU A 235 7.81 -0.49 0.60
CA LEU A 235 6.59 0.22 0.97
C LEU A 235 5.63 0.35 -0.23
N GLN A 236 6.15 0.71 -1.40
CA GLN A 236 5.35 0.83 -2.61
C GLN A 236 4.82 -0.52 -3.08
N GLU A 237 5.65 -1.58 -3.09
CA GLU A 237 5.20 -2.94 -3.42
C GLU A 237 4.08 -3.41 -2.50
N ALA A 238 4.18 -3.13 -1.20
CA ALA A 238 3.16 -3.48 -0.24
C ALA A 238 1.82 -2.77 -0.52
N ARG A 239 1.85 -1.49 -0.92
CA ARG A 239 0.64 -0.76 -1.36
C ARG A 239 0.07 -1.30 -2.66
N LEU A 240 0.93 -1.63 -3.62
CA LEU A 240 0.54 -2.24 -4.90
C LEU A 240 -0.19 -3.58 -4.65
N ASP A 241 0.32 -4.40 -3.74
CA ASP A 241 -0.31 -5.66 -3.37
C ASP A 241 -1.66 -5.46 -2.66
N ALA A 242 -1.80 -4.39 -1.86
CA ALA A 242 -3.05 -4.04 -1.19
C ALA A 242 -4.14 -3.50 -2.14
N ILE A 243 -3.79 -2.75 -3.19
CA ILE A 243 -4.78 -2.26 -4.17
C ILE A 243 -5.18 -3.31 -5.19
N LYS A 244 -4.33 -4.31 -5.45
CA LYS A 244 -4.55 -5.32 -6.51
C LYS A 244 -5.95 -5.94 -6.51
N PRO A 245 -6.56 -6.32 -5.38
CA PRO A 245 -7.90 -6.92 -5.38
C PRO A 245 -9.05 -5.92 -5.68
N LEU A 246 -8.76 -4.62 -5.73
CA LEU A 246 -9.71 -3.54 -6.04
C LEU A 246 -9.68 -3.12 -7.51
N LEU A 247 -8.76 -3.68 -8.30
CA LEU A 247 -8.60 -3.41 -9.72
C LEU A 247 -9.17 -4.55 -10.56
N LYS A 248 -9.25 -4.36 -11.88
CA LYS A 248 -9.55 -5.44 -12.82
C LYS A 248 -8.59 -6.61 -12.62
N THR A 249 -9.13 -7.82 -12.64
CA THR A 249 -8.33 -9.05 -12.53
C THR A 249 -7.67 -9.43 -13.85
N GLY A 250 -8.19 -8.93 -14.97
CA GLY A 250 -7.80 -9.35 -16.32
C GLY A 250 -8.57 -10.57 -16.81
N ASP A 251 -9.36 -11.22 -15.94
CA ASP A 251 -10.33 -12.24 -16.34
C ASP A 251 -11.68 -11.57 -16.59
N ALA A 252 -12.06 -11.49 -17.87
CA ALA A 252 -13.32 -10.89 -18.30
C ALA A 252 -14.55 -11.54 -17.64
N LYS A 253 -14.49 -12.83 -17.28
CA LYS A 253 -15.60 -13.52 -16.59
C LYS A 253 -15.73 -13.01 -15.16
N ASP A 254 -14.63 -12.92 -14.43
CA ASP A 254 -14.63 -12.46 -13.04
C ASP A 254 -14.94 -10.97 -12.92
N ASP A 255 -14.46 -10.19 -13.89
CA ASP A 255 -14.61 -8.74 -14.01
C ASP A 255 -16.01 -8.31 -14.49
N THR A 256 -16.87 -9.25 -14.91
CA THR A 256 -18.26 -8.95 -15.30
C THR A 256 -19.06 -8.48 -14.09
N LEU A 257 -19.71 -7.31 -14.19
CA LEU A 257 -20.60 -6.80 -13.14
C LEU A 257 -21.99 -7.42 -13.25
N MET A 258 -22.54 -7.82 -12.11
CA MET A 258 -23.89 -8.32 -11.95
C MET A 258 -24.66 -7.44 -10.97
N ALA A 259 -25.93 -7.17 -11.24
CA ALA A 259 -26.77 -6.34 -10.40
C ALA A 259 -28.10 -7.02 -10.06
N ILE A 260 -28.59 -6.79 -8.85
CA ILE A 260 -29.94 -7.16 -8.41
C ILE A 260 -30.65 -5.94 -7.83
N GLU A 261 -31.97 -5.92 -7.94
CA GLU A 261 -32.82 -4.88 -7.34
C GLU A 261 -33.37 -5.38 -6.00
N VAL A 262 -33.08 -4.65 -4.92
CA VAL A 262 -33.52 -4.97 -3.55
C VAL A 262 -34.24 -3.76 -2.97
N SER A 263 -35.55 -3.87 -2.73
CA SER A 263 -36.38 -2.77 -2.22
C SER A 263 -36.24 -1.46 -3.01
N GLY A 264 -36.08 -1.56 -4.33
CA GLY A 264 -35.91 -0.41 -5.25
C GLY A 264 -34.50 0.19 -5.28
N ALA A 265 -33.52 -0.45 -4.65
CA ALA A 265 -32.12 -0.10 -4.75
C ALA A 265 -31.32 -1.18 -5.49
N THR A 266 -30.47 -0.77 -6.40
CA THR A 266 -29.55 -1.66 -7.11
C THR A 266 -28.37 -2.05 -6.21
N VAL A 267 -28.13 -3.36 -6.06
CA VAL A 267 -26.90 -3.90 -5.45
C VAL A 267 -26.08 -4.58 -6.54
N THR A 268 -24.86 -4.10 -6.75
CA THR A 268 -23.96 -4.59 -7.80
C THR A 268 -22.76 -5.33 -7.20
N VAL A 269 -22.39 -6.43 -7.83
CA VAL A 269 -21.28 -7.30 -7.43
C VAL A 269 -20.50 -7.78 -8.65
N THR A 270 -19.20 -8.06 -8.54
CA THR A 270 -18.48 -8.76 -9.61
C THR A 270 -18.90 -10.22 -9.66
N LYS A 271 -18.95 -10.82 -10.85
CA LYS A 271 -19.28 -12.23 -11.03
C LYS A 271 -18.29 -13.14 -10.30
N GLY A 272 -17.01 -12.75 -10.26
CA GLY A 272 -16.01 -13.45 -9.47
C GLY A 272 -16.36 -13.47 -7.97
N VAL A 273 -16.79 -12.35 -7.38
CA VAL A 273 -17.23 -12.31 -5.98
C VAL A 273 -18.48 -13.17 -5.79
N ALA A 274 -19.47 -13.05 -6.67
CA ALA A 274 -20.71 -13.86 -6.60
C ALA A 274 -20.45 -15.38 -6.64
N MET A 275 -19.46 -15.83 -7.44
CA MET A 275 -19.11 -17.24 -7.60
C MET A 275 -18.11 -17.77 -6.56
N SER A 276 -17.44 -16.89 -5.79
CA SER A 276 -16.38 -17.30 -4.85
C SER A 276 -16.81 -18.21 -3.70
N MET A 277 -18.12 -18.29 -3.45
CA MET A 277 -18.69 -19.16 -2.43
C MET A 277 -19.04 -20.58 -2.96
N GLY A 278 -18.75 -20.87 -4.22
CA GLY A 278 -19.07 -22.15 -4.88
C GLY A 278 -20.41 -22.10 -5.61
N ASP A 279 -20.48 -22.84 -6.71
CA ASP A 279 -21.64 -22.86 -7.63
C ASP A 279 -22.91 -23.43 -6.98
N ASP A 280 -22.74 -24.27 -5.96
CA ASP A 280 -23.82 -24.99 -5.28
C ASP A 280 -24.47 -24.19 -4.15
N LEU A 281 -23.87 -23.07 -3.71
CA LEU A 281 -24.44 -22.30 -2.62
C LEU A 281 -25.63 -21.45 -3.09
N SER A 282 -26.67 -21.44 -2.27
CA SER A 282 -27.90 -20.66 -2.44
C SER A 282 -27.65 -19.17 -2.63
N TRP A 283 -26.46 -18.65 -2.29
CA TRP A 283 -26.09 -17.24 -2.44
C TRP A 283 -26.00 -16.79 -3.90
N ALA A 284 -25.25 -17.51 -4.73
CA ALA A 284 -25.13 -17.19 -6.15
C ALA A 284 -26.52 -17.31 -6.81
N ASN A 285 -27.24 -18.39 -6.49
CA ASN A 285 -28.63 -18.56 -6.89
C ASN A 285 -29.53 -17.43 -6.38
N GLY A 286 -29.25 -16.87 -5.20
CA GLY A 286 -29.87 -15.67 -4.67
C GLY A 286 -29.68 -14.51 -5.63
N PHE A 287 -28.48 -14.22 -6.11
CA PHE A 287 -28.24 -13.17 -7.12
C PHE A 287 -28.85 -13.49 -8.49
N PHE A 288 -28.85 -14.74 -8.92
CA PHE A 288 -29.35 -15.13 -10.24
C PHE A 288 -30.87 -15.31 -10.30
N LYS A 289 -31.51 -15.65 -9.18
CA LYS A 289 -32.93 -16.04 -9.08
C LYS A 289 -33.67 -15.23 -8.02
N TYR A 290 -33.12 -14.09 -7.57
CA TYR A 290 -33.80 -13.19 -6.65
C TYR A 290 -35.14 -12.78 -7.25
N ASP A 291 -36.23 -13.04 -6.54
CA ASP A 291 -37.52 -12.43 -6.83
C ASP A 291 -37.72 -11.24 -5.88
N PRO A 292 -37.60 -10.00 -6.38
CA PRO A 292 -37.77 -8.80 -5.57
C PRO A 292 -39.16 -8.69 -4.91
N SER A 293 -40.15 -9.41 -5.45
CA SER A 293 -41.54 -9.37 -5.01
C SER A 293 -41.78 -10.14 -3.70
N ASN A 294 -40.90 -11.09 -3.37
CA ASN A 294 -41.15 -12.08 -2.31
C ASN A 294 -40.36 -11.85 -1.02
N VAL A 295 -39.39 -10.94 -1.00
CA VAL A 295 -38.43 -10.83 0.12
C VAL A 295 -38.28 -9.38 0.57
N GLY A 296 -39.00 -9.02 1.64
CA GLY A 296 -38.90 -7.71 2.31
C GLY A 296 -37.64 -7.53 3.14
N VAL A 297 -36.48 -7.80 2.56
CA VAL A 297 -35.17 -7.68 3.23
C VAL A 297 -34.61 -6.27 3.01
N PRO A 298 -34.12 -5.59 4.08
CA PRO A 298 -33.47 -4.29 3.94
C PRO A 298 -32.24 -4.35 3.02
N VAL A 299 -32.04 -3.32 2.21
CA VAL A 299 -30.88 -3.21 1.31
C VAL A 299 -29.54 -3.30 2.06
N ASP A 300 -29.45 -2.71 3.26
CA ASP A 300 -28.25 -2.74 4.13
C ASP A 300 -27.81 -4.18 4.43
N TYR A 301 -28.76 -5.07 4.70
CA TYR A 301 -28.49 -6.47 4.98
C TYR A 301 -27.84 -7.17 3.78
N VAL A 302 -28.40 -6.97 2.58
CA VAL A 302 -27.84 -7.55 1.34
C VAL A 302 -26.44 -6.99 1.06
N GLN A 303 -26.26 -5.68 1.21
CA GLN A 303 -24.96 -5.03 1.04
C GLN A 303 -23.91 -5.56 2.02
N ARG A 304 -24.28 -5.84 3.28
CA ARG A 304 -23.38 -6.45 4.28
C ARG A 304 -22.99 -7.88 3.94
N ILE A 305 -23.88 -8.68 3.35
CA ILE A 305 -23.50 -10.02 2.88
C ILE A 305 -22.56 -9.91 1.67
N VAL A 306 -22.86 -9.05 0.70
CA VAL A 306 -21.96 -8.80 -0.44
C VAL A 306 -20.57 -8.38 0.03
N ASP A 307 -20.50 -7.46 1.01
CA ASP A 307 -19.27 -7.06 1.67
C ASP A 307 -18.51 -8.26 2.29
N LEU A 308 -19.21 -9.10 3.04
CA LEU A 308 -18.61 -10.28 3.67
C LEU A 308 -17.98 -11.21 2.62
N VAL A 309 -18.69 -11.48 1.53
CA VAL A 309 -18.19 -12.34 0.44
C VAL A 309 -17.01 -11.69 -0.28
N ALA A 310 -17.11 -10.39 -0.59
CA ALA A 310 -16.05 -9.62 -1.22
C ALA A 310 -14.76 -9.66 -0.38
N ARG A 311 -14.86 -9.38 0.92
CA ARG A 311 -13.71 -9.46 1.84
C ARG A 311 -13.15 -10.87 1.95
N THR A 312 -14.01 -11.89 2.01
CA THR A 312 -13.57 -13.28 2.06
C THR A 312 -12.77 -13.66 0.81
N ARG A 313 -13.25 -13.25 -0.39
CA ARG A 313 -12.51 -13.44 -1.64
C ARG A 313 -11.19 -12.67 -1.63
N MET A 314 -11.18 -11.40 -1.22
CA MET A 314 -9.96 -10.60 -1.18
C MET A 314 -8.90 -11.18 -0.24
N VAL A 315 -9.31 -11.68 0.94
CA VAL A 315 -8.40 -12.34 1.88
C VAL A 315 -7.92 -13.70 1.34
N GLY A 316 -8.82 -14.49 0.75
CA GLY A 316 -8.47 -15.79 0.14
C GLY A 316 -7.54 -15.68 -1.06
N SER A 317 -7.73 -14.66 -1.90
CA SER A 317 -6.81 -14.31 -3.00
C SER A 317 -5.49 -13.71 -2.51
N SER A 318 -5.48 -13.15 -1.29
CA SER A 318 -4.31 -12.50 -0.67
C SER A 318 -3.72 -13.32 0.48
N ALA A 319 -3.69 -14.66 0.32
CA ALA A 319 -3.18 -15.60 1.31
C ALA A 319 -1.74 -15.31 1.83
N ALA A 320 -1.03 -14.33 1.26
CA ALA A 320 0.28 -13.88 1.70
C ALA A 320 0.31 -12.55 2.50
N ALA A 321 -0.67 -11.65 2.41
CA ALA A 321 -0.52 -10.29 2.97
C ALA A 321 -1.48 -9.93 4.12
N ALA A 322 -2.68 -10.54 4.20
CA ALA A 322 -3.65 -10.19 5.24
C ALA A 322 -3.74 -11.23 6.38
N CYS A 323 -3.50 -12.52 6.10
CA CYS A 323 -3.63 -13.57 7.12
C CYS A 323 -2.53 -13.55 8.18
N LEU A 324 -1.37 -12.93 7.93
CA LEU A 324 -0.33 -12.78 8.96
C LEU A 324 -0.72 -11.80 10.08
N PHE A 325 -1.77 -10.98 9.89
CA PHE A 325 -2.22 -10.01 10.89
C PHE A 325 -3.42 -10.45 11.74
N ILE A 326 -4.14 -11.51 11.37
CA ILE A 326 -5.24 -12.05 12.20
C ILE A 326 -4.70 -13.04 13.26
N ALA A 327 -3.58 -13.70 13.01
CA ALA A 327 -2.96 -14.60 13.99
C ALA A 327 -2.23 -13.86 15.13
N ALA A 328 -1.83 -12.60 14.93
CA ALA A 328 -1.04 -11.83 15.91
C ALA A 328 -1.87 -11.14 17.01
N THR A 329 -3.21 -11.24 16.98
CA THR A 329 -4.09 -10.64 17.99
C THR A 329 -4.88 -11.68 18.80
N SER A 330 -4.55 -12.97 18.66
CA SER A 330 -5.17 -14.08 19.40
C SER A 330 -4.16 -14.84 20.28
N SER A 331 -3.09 -14.19 20.74
CA SER A 331 -2.17 -14.71 21.76
C SER A 331 -1.88 -13.65 22.81
#